data_AF-A0A497FGG7-F1
#
_entry.id   AF-A0A497FGG7-F1
#
_cell.length_a   1.000
_cell.length_b   1.000
_cell.length_c   1.000
_cell.angle_alpha   90.00
_cell.angle_beta   90.00
_cell.angle_gamma   90.00
#
_symmetry.space_group_name_H-M   'P 1'
#
loop_
_entity.id
_entity.type
_entity.pdbx_description
1 polymer ?
#
loop_
_entity_poly.entity_id
_entity_poly.type
_entity_poly.pdbx_seq_one_letter_code
_entity_poly.pdbx_strand_id
1 'polypeptide(L)'
;MVDVKEHLINTINALVNLSPSRNIISQLILLLPEDLAVVEHSYQEATTHYVKAILESLGVKFGDKVERVENSFADALYKNIHKTLDWLDNEYLYREWVGYERAGKMREVRSSLAKLTGIAIDSLLNPYLEWAKLVIRKLLNTYGKCKVLGFLKALLAHNSFRDVDYRRENWQRFLDDVKAKIGANPAEFKDILRFIIDTGEREMLWYKGSRRHTTGYVYLVHSKYHLDPLLEETFRGYYGTHVYENYEYRIRHKETLKKALEEASS
;
A
#
# COMPACT_ATOMS: atom_id res chain seq x y z
N MET A 1 -6.64 25.76 -31.23
CA MET A 1 -6.12 24.38 -31.31
C MET A 1 -5.95 23.90 -29.88
N VAL A 2 -6.52 22.74 -29.52
CA VAL A 2 -6.44 22.21 -28.15
C VAL A 2 -5.06 21.59 -27.95
N ASP A 3 -4.31 22.05 -26.94
CA ASP A 3 -3.04 21.43 -26.57
C ASP A 3 -3.29 20.20 -25.69
N VAL A 4 -3.41 19.03 -26.34
CA VAL A 4 -3.66 17.75 -25.67
C VAL A 4 -2.57 17.42 -24.64
N LYS A 5 -1.33 17.88 -24.85
CA LYS A 5 -0.21 17.63 -23.95
C LYS A 5 -0.36 18.44 -22.66
N GLU A 6 -0.77 19.70 -22.75
CA GLU A 6 -1.11 20.51 -21.57
C GLU A 6 -2.27 19.89 -20.78
N HIS A 7 -3.32 19.44 -21.46
CA HIS A 7 -4.45 18.77 -20.80
C HIS A 7 -4.04 17.45 -20.12
N LEU A 8 -3.11 16.69 -20.70
CA LEU A 8 -2.55 15.50 -20.07
C LEU A 8 -1.80 15.85 -18.78
N ILE A 9 -0.98 16.90 -18.80
CA ILE A 9 -0.27 17.39 -17.60
C ILE A 9 -1.26 17.81 -16.51
N ASN A 10 -2.30 18.56 -16.89
CA ASN A 10 -3.35 18.99 -15.97
C ASN A 10 -4.08 17.79 -15.36
N THR A 11 -4.34 16.74 -16.15
CA THR A 11 -4.95 15.51 -15.68
C THR A 11 -4.07 14.78 -14.66
N ILE A 12 -2.77 14.65 -14.94
CA ILE A 12 -1.81 14.03 -14.01
C ILE A 12 -1.73 14.81 -12.70
N ASN A 13 -1.65 16.15 -12.79
CA ASN A 13 -1.62 17.02 -11.62
C ASN A 13 -2.90 16.89 -10.79
N ALA A 14 -4.07 16.79 -11.44
CA ALA A 14 -5.34 16.56 -10.75
C ALA A 14 -5.33 15.21 -9.99
N LEU A 15 -4.84 14.14 -10.63
CA LEU A 15 -4.71 12.82 -9.99
C LEU A 15 -3.76 12.85 -8.80
N VAL A 16 -2.60 13.51 -8.94
CA VAL A 16 -1.64 13.65 -7.84
C VAL A 16 -2.21 14.52 -6.72
N ASN A 17 -2.97 15.57 -7.04
CA ASN A 17 -3.60 16.42 -6.03
C ASN A 17 -4.74 15.71 -5.27
N LEU A 18 -5.20 14.54 -5.72
CA LEU A 18 -6.07 13.67 -4.93
C LEU A 18 -5.30 12.77 -3.98
N SER A 19 -3.96 12.82 -3.94
CA SER A 19 -3.18 12.02 -3.00
C SER A 19 -3.46 12.45 -1.55
N PRO A 20 -3.36 11.51 -0.59
CA PRO A 20 -3.52 11.81 0.83
C PRO A 20 -2.42 12.75 1.38
N SER A 21 -1.29 12.91 0.66
CA SER A 21 -0.24 13.90 1.02
C SER A 21 -0.64 15.34 0.70
N ARG A 22 -1.64 15.57 -0.14
CA ARG A 22 -2.02 16.88 -0.70
C ARG A 22 -3.48 17.26 -0.48
N ASN A 23 -4.33 16.29 -0.14
CA ASN A 23 -5.76 16.49 0.03
C ASN A 23 -6.24 15.88 1.34
N ILE A 24 -6.78 16.73 2.22
CA ILE A 24 -7.26 16.33 3.54
C ILE A 24 -8.47 15.38 3.46
N ILE A 25 -9.35 15.52 2.48
CA ILE A 25 -10.50 14.62 2.30
C ILE A 25 -10.01 13.23 1.91
N SER A 26 -9.05 13.14 0.98
CA SER A 26 -8.38 11.89 0.63
C SER A 26 -7.66 11.27 1.82
N GLN A 27 -6.98 12.08 2.63
CA GLN A 27 -6.29 11.63 3.83
C GLN A 27 -7.27 11.05 4.86
N LEU A 28 -8.39 11.73 5.12
CA LEU A 28 -9.42 11.25 6.04
C LEU A 28 -10.08 9.96 5.53
N ILE A 29 -10.48 9.92 4.25
CA ILE A 29 -11.08 8.73 3.65
C ILE A 29 -10.12 7.53 3.69
N LEU A 30 -8.81 7.78 3.53
CA LEU A 30 -7.80 6.73 3.59
C LEU A 30 -7.54 6.27 5.04
N LEU A 31 -7.41 7.19 5.99
CA LEU A 31 -6.86 6.90 7.33
C LEU A 31 -7.88 6.64 8.44
N LEU A 32 -9.19 6.85 8.20
CA LEU A 32 -10.19 6.69 9.25
C LEU A 32 -10.21 5.24 9.77
N PRO A 33 -9.97 5.01 11.07
CA PRO A 33 -10.05 3.68 11.67
C PRO A 33 -11.50 3.23 11.81
N GLU A 34 -11.73 1.91 11.86
CA GLU A 34 -13.07 1.34 12.07
C GLU A 34 -13.67 1.69 13.45
N ASP A 35 -12.83 1.85 14.47
CA ASP A 35 -13.26 2.10 15.85
C ASP A 35 -13.56 3.59 16.07
N LEU A 36 -14.84 3.90 16.34
CA LEU A 36 -15.30 5.26 16.57
C LEU A 36 -14.61 5.94 17.76
N ALA A 37 -14.30 5.20 18.83
CA ALA A 37 -13.60 5.76 19.99
C ALA A 37 -12.17 6.20 19.62
N VAL A 38 -11.53 5.47 18.70
CA VAL A 38 -10.23 5.86 18.15
C VAL A 38 -10.37 7.07 17.24
N VAL A 39 -11.45 7.20 16.46
CA VAL A 39 -11.72 8.41 15.68
C VAL A 39 -11.86 9.63 16.60
N GLU A 40 -12.69 9.53 17.64
CA GLU A 40 -12.95 10.62 18.60
C GLU A 40 -11.70 11.06 19.35
N HIS A 41 -10.81 10.13 19.68
CA HIS A 41 -9.59 10.45 20.42
C HIS A 41 -8.43 10.90 19.52
N SER A 42 -8.24 10.27 18.36
CA SER A 42 -7.03 10.42 17.53
C SER A 42 -7.22 11.15 16.20
N TYR A 43 -8.46 11.41 15.78
CA TYR A 43 -8.83 12.11 14.55
C TYR A 43 -9.91 13.16 14.84
N GLN A 44 -9.63 14.05 15.81
CA GLN A 44 -10.59 15.04 16.31
C GLN A 44 -11.12 15.98 15.21
N GLU A 45 -10.33 16.21 14.16
CA GLU A 45 -10.76 16.95 12.98
C GLU A 45 -11.97 16.29 12.27
N ALA A 46 -12.04 14.96 12.29
CA ALA A 46 -13.11 14.18 11.68
C ALA A 46 -14.40 14.17 12.52
N THR A 47 -14.32 14.55 13.80
CA THR A 47 -15.46 14.50 14.72
C THR A 47 -16.22 15.81 14.85
N THR A 48 -15.74 16.89 14.21
CA THR A 48 -16.53 18.12 14.12
C THR A 48 -17.81 17.85 13.33
N HIS A 49 -18.94 18.42 13.76
CA HIS A 49 -20.24 18.21 13.08
C HIS A 49 -20.16 18.52 11.58
N TYR A 50 -19.42 19.57 11.21
CA TYR A 50 -19.23 19.97 9.82
C TYR A 50 -18.46 18.91 9.00
N VAL A 51 -17.31 18.43 9.50
CA VAL A 51 -16.50 17.43 8.78
C VAL A 51 -17.21 16.09 8.74
N LYS A 52 -17.87 15.67 9.83
CA LYS A 52 -18.67 14.46 9.88
C LYS A 52 -19.79 14.48 8.82
N ALA A 53 -20.53 15.58 8.71
CA ALA A 53 -21.58 15.73 7.70
C ALA A 53 -21.04 15.67 6.25
N ILE A 54 -19.85 16.23 6.00
CA ILE A 54 -19.18 16.10 4.70
C ILE A 54 -18.85 14.63 4.43
N LEU A 55 -18.18 13.96 5.37
CA LEU A 55 -17.76 12.57 5.20
C LEU A 55 -18.95 11.62 5.02
N GLU A 56 -20.04 11.84 5.76
CA GLU A 56 -21.31 11.12 5.61
C GLU A 56 -21.92 11.34 4.22
N SER A 57 -21.90 12.57 3.71
CA SER A 57 -22.37 12.88 2.36
C SER A 57 -21.53 12.22 1.26
N LEU A 58 -20.24 11.97 1.54
CA LEU A 58 -19.33 11.24 0.64
C LEU A 58 -19.44 9.72 0.79
N GLY A 59 -20.21 9.21 1.76
CA GLY A 59 -20.43 7.79 1.99
C GLY A 59 -19.55 7.15 3.05
N VAL A 60 -19.05 7.90 4.02
CA VAL A 60 -18.49 7.36 5.27
C VAL A 60 -19.61 7.26 6.29
N LYS A 61 -19.88 6.07 6.81
CA LYS A 61 -20.92 5.86 7.82
C LYS A 61 -20.29 5.78 9.20
N PHE A 62 -20.77 6.62 10.13
CA PHE A 62 -20.38 6.60 11.53
C PHE A 62 -21.48 5.92 12.35
N GLY A 63 -21.34 4.61 12.60
CA GLY A 63 -22.20 3.84 13.51
C GLY A 63 -21.38 3.19 14.61
N ASP A 64 -21.72 1.95 14.96
CA ASP A 64 -20.90 1.11 15.87
C ASP A 64 -19.47 0.92 15.34
N LYS A 65 -19.34 0.95 14.01
CA LYS A 65 -18.08 1.06 13.29
C LYS A 65 -18.14 2.24 12.33
N VAL A 66 -16.96 2.79 12.05
CA VAL A 66 -16.74 3.75 10.97
C VAL A 66 -16.37 2.97 9.72
N GLU A 67 -17.23 3.01 8.71
CA GLU A 67 -17.08 2.23 7.49
C GLU A 67 -17.29 3.08 6.24
N ARG A 68 -16.58 2.74 5.16
CA ARG A 68 -16.84 3.29 3.83
C ARG A 68 -17.97 2.47 3.21
N VAL A 69 -19.08 3.12 2.88
CA VAL A 69 -20.22 2.47 2.22
C VAL A 69 -19.76 1.98 0.85
N GLU A 70 -19.98 0.69 0.55
CA GLU A 70 -19.61 0.10 -0.73
C GLU A 70 -20.26 0.85 -1.91
N ASN A 71 -19.50 1.08 -2.99
CA ASN A 71 -19.93 1.83 -4.16
C ASN A 71 -20.26 3.32 -3.91
N SER A 72 -19.92 3.86 -2.74
CA SER A 72 -19.98 5.30 -2.48
C SER A 72 -18.82 6.06 -3.12
N PHE A 73 -18.89 7.40 -3.08
CA PHE A 73 -17.78 8.25 -3.50
C PHE A 73 -16.52 7.97 -2.67
N ALA A 74 -16.64 7.78 -1.35
CA ALA A 74 -15.52 7.50 -0.47
C ALA A 74 -14.85 6.15 -0.80
N ASP A 75 -15.63 5.10 -1.07
CA ASP A 75 -15.10 3.80 -1.51
C ASP A 75 -14.40 3.90 -2.88
N ALA A 76 -15.01 4.59 -3.83
CA ALA A 76 -14.42 4.82 -5.15
C ALA A 76 -13.11 5.63 -5.06
N LEU A 77 -13.08 6.69 -4.24
CA LEU A 77 -11.89 7.51 -4.03
C LEU A 77 -10.79 6.71 -3.32
N TYR A 78 -11.12 5.94 -2.28
CA TYR A 78 -10.18 5.05 -1.59
C TYR A 78 -9.48 4.11 -2.57
N LYS A 79 -10.25 3.38 -3.40
CA LYS A 79 -9.71 2.47 -4.42
C LYS A 79 -8.89 3.21 -5.48
N ASN A 80 -9.33 4.40 -5.87
CA ASN A 80 -8.63 5.21 -6.87
C ASN A 80 -7.30 5.78 -6.36
N ILE A 81 -7.21 6.13 -5.08
CA ILE A 81 -5.95 6.56 -4.46
C ILE A 81 -4.92 5.44 -4.61
N HIS A 82 -5.23 4.23 -4.15
CA HIS A 82 -4.33 3.08 -4.24
C HIS A 82 -3.86 2.80 -5.67
N LYS A 83 -4.79 2.83 -6.65
CA LYS A 83 -4.44 2.70 -8.08
C LYS A 83 -3.52 3.82 -8.57
N THR A 84 -3.75 5.05 -8.14
CA THR A 84 -2.93 6.21 -8.53
C THR A 84 -1.52 6.10 -7.94
N LEU A 85 -1.40 5.65 -6.69
CA LEU A 85 -0.12 5.32 -6.06
C LEU A 85 0.63 4.26 -6.89
N ASP A 86 -0.06 3.19 -7.30
CA ASP A 86 0.52 2.13 -8.12
C ASP A 86 0.96 2.56 -9.51
N TRP A 87 0.10 3.29 -10.22
CA TRP A 87 0.37 3.72 -11.59
C TRP A 87 1.55 4.69 -11.65
N LEU A 88 1.63 5.63 -10.71
CA LEU A 88 2.65 6.69 -10.74
C LEU A 88 3.95 6.32 -10.02
N ASP A 89 4.04 5.12 -9.43
CA ASP A 89 5.26 4.64 -8.78
C ASP A 89 6.23 3.91 -9.73
N ASN A 90 5.76 3.38 -10.87
CA ASN A 90 6.52 2.62 -11.87
C ASN A 90 7.12 1.27 -11.39
N GLU A 91 6.84 0.81 -10.17
CA GLU A 91 7.37 -0.47 -9.65
C GLU A 91 6.37 -1.62 -9.68
N TYR A 92 5.10 -1.34 -9.97
CA TYR A 92 4.05 -2.33 -9.81
C TYR A 92 4.27 -3.56 -10.69
N LEU A 93 4.19 -4.74 -10.08
CA LEU A 93 4.35 -6.02 -10.75
C LEU A 93 2.97 -6.52 -11.19
N TYR A 94 2.69 -6.48 -12.49
CA TYR A 94 1.61 -7.28 -13.05
C TYR A 94 2.16 -8.59 -13.60
N ARG A 95 1.59 -9.72 -13.18
CA ARG A 95 1.97 -11.01 -13.74
C ARG A 95 1.11 -11.31 -14.96
N GLU A 96 1.61 -10.96 -16.15
CA GLU A 96 0.96 -11.33 -17.40
C GLU A 96 1.20 -12.82 -17.68
N TRP A 97 0.13 -13.60 -17.76
CA TRP A 97 0.19 -15.02 -18.12
C TRP A 97 0.04 -15.15 -19.64
N VAL A 98 1.17 -15.33 -20.34
CA VAL A 98 1.20 -15.74 -21.75
C VAL A 98 1.98 -17.04 -21.86
N GLY A 99 1.34 -18.16 -21.52
CA GLY A 99 1.87 -19.52 -21.71
C GLY A 99 3.04 -19.96 -20.80
N TYR A 100 3.85 -19.03 -20.30
CA TYR A 100 4.93 -19.25 -19.32
C TYR A 100 5.10 -18.04 -18.39
N GLU A 101 5.72 -18.27 -17.24
CA GLU A 101 5.89 -17.31 -16.16
C GLU A 101 6.87 -16.19 -16.55
N ARG A 102 6.37 -15.03 -17.00
CA ARG A 102 7.15 -13.77 -17.04
C ARG A 102 6.58 -12.79 -16.02
N ALA A 103 7.43 -12.34 -15.11
CA ALA A 103 7.12 -11.16 -14.31
C ALA A 103 7.06 -9.95 -15.25
N GLY A 104 5.86 -9.44 -15.52
CA GLY A 104 5.69 -8.17 -16.19
C GLY A 104 5.86 -7.05 -15.17
N LYS A 105 6.62 -6.01 -15.52
CA LYS A 105 6.41 -4.72 -14.87
C LYS A 105 5.16 -4.12 -15.50
N MET A 106 4.29 -3.50 -14.71
CA MET A 106 3.27 -2.62 -15.26
C MET A 106 4.00 -1.63 -16.19
N ARG A 107 3.39 -1.28 -17.34
CA ARG A 107 3.99 -0.26 -18.22
C ARG A 107 4.36 0.93 -17.34
N GLU A 108 5.60 1.40 -17.44
CA GLU A 108 6.13 2.47 -16.61
C GLU A 108 5.33 3.77 -16.87
N VAL A 109 4.12 3.90 -16.30
CA VAL A 109 3.15 4.94 -16.69
C VAL A 109 3.78 6.30 -16.49
N ARG A 110 4.40 6.56 -15.33
CA ARG A 110 5.08 7.84 -15.09
C ARG A 110 6.27 8.06 -16.03
N SER A 111 7.02 7.03 -16.41
CA SER A 111 8.08 7.16 -17.43
C SER A 111 7.51 7.43 -18.84
N SER A 112 6.40 6.78 -19.20
CA SER A 112 5.70 7.01 -20.47
C SER A 112 5.11 8.41 -20.53
N LEU A 113 4.52 8.87 -19.43
CA LEU A 113 4.02 10.23 -19.29
C LEU A 113 5.15 11.25 -19.41
N ALA A 114 6.31 11.01 -18.79
CA ALA A 114 7.50 11.86 -18.93
C ALA A 114 7.93 11.98 -20.40
N LYS A 115 8.00 10.85 -21.12
CA LYS A 115 8.35 10.82 -22.56
C LYS A 115 7.32 11.57 -23.42
N LEU A 116 6.02 11.34 -23.19
CA LEU A 116 4.94 11.97 -23.96
C LEU A 116 4.86 13.48 -23.71
N THR A 117 5.08 13.91 -22.48
CA THR A 117 5.03 15.32 -22.07
C THR A 117 6.38 16.03 -22.23
N GLY A 118 7.47 15.33 -22.53
CA GLY A 118 8.82 15.91 -22.54
C GLY A 118 9.25 16.50 -21.20
N ILE A 119 8.55 16.17 -20.11
CA ILE A 119 8.89 16.60 -18.75
C ILE A 119 9.89 15.59 -18.19
N ALA A 120 10.91 16.07 -17.48
CA ALA A 120 11.84 15.19 -16.77
C ALA A 120 11.08 14.31 -15.77
N ILE A 121 11.41 13.02 -15.69
CA ILE A 121 10.67 12.07 -14.83
C ILE A 121 10.66 12.52 -13.36
N ASP A 122 11.73 13.15 -12.88
CA ASP A 122 11.84 13.69 -11.52
C ASP A 122 10.94 14.91 -11.28
N SER A 123 10.54 15.61 -12.34
CA SER A 123 9.57 16.72 -12.26
C SER A 123 8.12 16.23 -12.27
N LEU A 124 7.85 15.00 -12.73
CA LEU A 124 6.57 14.37 -12.50
C LEU A 124 6.50 13.86 -11.07
N LEU A 125 5.48 14.26 -10.34
CA LEU A 125 5.32 13.89 -8.94
C LEU A 125 5.08 12.38 -8.78
N ASN A 126 5.67 11.79 -7.74
CA ASN A 126 5.35 10.44 -7.27
C ASN A 126 4.52 10.55 -5.98
N PRO A 127 3.19 10.36 -6.05
CA PRO A 127 2.32 10.50 -4.90
C PRO A 127 2.61 9.45 -3.81
N TYR A 128 3.10 8.26 -4.17
CA TYR A 128 3.50 7.25 -3.20
C TYR A 128 4.78 7.64 -2.46
N LEU A 129 5.79 8.17 -3.16
CA LEU A 129 7.00 8.70 -2.52
C LEU A 129 6.68 9.79 -1.49
N GLU A 130 5.82 10.75 -1.86
CA GLU A 130 5.40 11.82 -0.95
C GLU A 130 4.68 11.27 0.28
N TRP A 131 3.75 10.34 0.06
CA TRP A 131 3.00 9.70 1.13
C TRP A 131 3.91 8.89 2.06
N ALA A 132 4.75 8.02 1.49
CA ALA A 132 5.69 7.19 2.24
C ALA A 132 6.63 8.03 3.11
N LYS A 133 7.13 9.16 2.60
CA LYS A 133 7.94 10.10 3.40
C LYS A 133 7.20 10.63 4.63
N LEU A 134 5.94 11.03 4.47
CA LEU A 134 5.13 11.54 5.57
C LEU A 134 4.90 10.45 6.63
N VAL A 135 4.51 9.25 6.20
CA VAL A 135 4.27 8.11 7.08
C VAL A 135 5.55 7.70 7.81
N ILE A 136 6.67 7.55 7.08
CA ILE A 136 7.96 7.18 7.68
C ILE A 136 8.39 8.21 8.72
N ARG A 137 8.32 9.52 8.42
CA ARG A 137 8.64 10.57 9.40
C ARG A 137 7.79 10.47 10.66
N LYS A 138 6.48 10.24 10.51
CA LYS A 138 5.56 10.03 11.65
C LYS A 138 5.99 8.84 12.50
N LEU A 139 6.36 7.73 11.87
CA LEU A 139 6.82 6.52 12.56
C LEU A 139 8.15 6.74 13.26
N LEU A 140 9.11 7.40 12.61
CA LEU A 140 10.42 7.74 13.19
C LEU A 140 10.27 8.57 14.47
N ASN A 141 9.34 9.54 14.47
CA ASN A 141 9.04 10.36 15.64
C ASN A 141 8.33 9.58 16.76
N THR A 142 7.53 8.58 16.40
CA THR A 142 6.72 7.81 17.37
C THR A 142 7.51 6.69 18.03
N TYR A 143 8.27 5.91 17.25
CA TYR A 143 8.93 4.67 17.70
C TYR A 143 10.46 4.77 17.74
N GLY A 144 11.01 5.92 17.34
CA GLY A 144 12.43 6.16 17.31
C GLY A 144 13.12 5.71 16.02
N LYS A 145 14.13 6.48 15.63
CA LYS A 145 14.85 6.35 14.35
C LYS A 145 15.44 4.95 14.14
N CYS A 146 16.15 4.41 15.13
CA CYS A 146 16.86 3.14 14.98
C CYS A 146 15.91 1.96 14.70
N LYS A 147 14.74 1.92 15.35
CA LYS A 147 13.81 0.79 15.27
C LYS A 147 13.09 0.74 13.93
N VAL A 148 12.51 1.87 13.52
CA VAL A 148 11.77 1.99 12.26
C VAL A 148 12.68 1.81 11.06
N LEU A 149 13.87 2.44 11.07
CA LEU A 149 14.85 2.24 9.99
C LEU A 149 15.38 0.83 9.97
N GLY A 150 15.66 0.22 11.13
CA GLY A 150 16.12 -1.16 11.23
C GLY A 150 15.10 -2.13 10.62
N PHE A 151 13.82 -1.97 10.98
CA PHE A 151 12.72 -2.77 10.45
C PHE A 151 12.58 -2.61 8.93
N LEU A 152 12.44 -1.37 8.45
CA LEU A 152 12.18 -1.12 7.03
C LEU A 152 13.38 -1.50 6.14
N LYS A 153 14.63 -1.26 6.58
CA LYS A 153 15.82 -1.73 5.85
C LYS A 153 15.89 -3.26 5.80
N ALA A 154 15.56 -3.93 6.90
CA ALA A 154 15.50 -5.40 6.91
C ALA A 154 14.42 -5.91 5.95
N LEU A 155 13.21 -5.32 5.97
CA LEU A 155 12.13 -5.69 5.05
C LEU A 155 12.54 -5.51 3.58
N LEU A 156 13.09 -4.35 3.23
CA LEU A 156 13.48 -3.99 1.86
C LEU A 156 14.75 -4.73 1.38
N ALA A 157 15.48 -5.42 2.27
CA ALA A 157 16.55 -6.32 1.85
C ALA A 157 16.01 -7.55 1.10
N HIS A 158 14.73 -7.90 1.30
CA HIS A 158 14.08 -9.02 0.64
C HIS A 158 13.27 -8.57 -0.57
N ASN A 159 13.06 -9.47 -1.54
CA ASN A 159 12.10 -9.28 -2.63
C ASN A 159 10.77 -9.94 -2.29
N SER A 160 10.82 -11.11 -1.66
CA SER A 160 9.66 -11.85 -1.20
C SER A 160 10.02 -12.85 -0.10
N PHE A 161 9.00 -13.33 0.61
CA PHE A 161 9.05 -14.42 1.58
C PHE A 161 8.08 -15.51 1.12
N ARG A 162 8.62 -16.66 0.71
CA ARG A 162 7.82 -17.77 0.18
C ARG A 162 7.80 -18.91 1.18
N ASP A 163 6.62 -19.45 1.44
CA ASP A 163 6.40 -20.64 2.25
C ASP A 163 5.68 -21.71 1.43
N VAL A 164 6.20 -22.93 1.50
CA VAL A 164 5.54 -24.14 0.97
C VAL A 164 4.71 -24.72 2.10
N ASP A 165 3.50 -25.20 1.82
CA ASP A 165 2.58 -25.85 2.78
C ASP A 165 2.06 -24.95 3.92
N TYR A 166 1.89 -23.65 3.67
CA TYR A 166 1.21 -22.70 4.58
C TYR A 166 1.82 -22.48 5.98
N ARG A 167 3.02 -23.01 6.26
CA ARG A 167 3.59 -22.94 7.62
C ARG A 167 4.07 -21.55 8.05
N ARG A 168 4.13 -20.58 7.12
CA ARG A 168 4.58 -19.19 7.35
C ARG A 168 5.93 -19.08 8.08
N GLU A 169 6.78 -20.11 7.96
CA GLU A 169 8.00 -20.22 8.75
C GLU A 169 9.03 -19.16 8.36
N ASN A 170 9.17 -18.88 7.06
CA ASN A 170 10.14 -17.90 6.58
C ASN A 170 9.76 -16.48 7.00
N TRP A 171 8.46 -16.16 6.93
CA TRP A 171 7.94 -14.89 7.42
C TRP A 171 8.13 -14.74 8.94
N GLN A 172 7.76 -15.76 9.71
CA GLN A 172 7.87 -15.70 11.17
C GLN A 172 9.33 -15.60 11.63
N ARG A 173 10.24 -16.38 11.02
CA ARG A 173 11.69 -16.30 11.30
C ARG A 173 12.23 -14.91 11.02
N PHE A 174 11.82 -14.28 9.91
CA PHE A 174 12.19 -12.88 9.62
C PHE A 174 11.71 -11.92 10.73
N LEU A 175 10.45 -12.05 11.17
CA LEU A 175 9.90 -11.19 12.22
C LEU A 175 10.66 -11.37 13.54
N ASP A 176 10.98 -12.60 13.92
CA ASP A 176 11.71 -12.91 15.14
C ASP A 176 13.14 -12.35 15.10
N ASP A 177 13.84 -12.51 13.97
CA ASP A 177 15.18 -11.96 13.74
C ASP A 177 15.20 -10.43 13.81
N VAL A 178 14.22 -9.77 13.19
CA VAL A 178 14.14 -8.31 13.19
C VAL A 178 13.80 -7.80 14.58
N LYS A 179 12.87 -8.44 15.30
CA LYS A 179 12.53 -8.08 16.68
C LYS A 179 13.76 -8.10 17.58
N ALA A 180 14.58 -9.15 17.48
CA ALA A 180 15.82 -9.28 18.22
C ALA A 180 16.82 -8.17 17.86
N LYS A 181 16.99 -7.86 16.57
CA LYS A 181 17.93 -6.85 16.08
C LYS A 181 17.56 -5.42 16.48
N ILE A 182 16.28 -5.06 16.43
CA ILE A 182 15.85 -3.68 16.74
C ILE A 182 15.64 -3.44 18.23
N GLY A 183 15.69 -4.49 19.06
CA GLY A 183 15.55 -4.38 20.51
C GLY A 183 14.19 -3.86 20.96
N ALA A 184 13.13 -4.08 20.18
CA ALA A 184 11.78 -3.68 20.54
C ALA A 184 11.16 -4.68 21.52
N ASN A 185 10.48 -4.18 22.56
CA ASN A 185 9.71 -5.05 23.45
C ASN A 185 8.49 -5.64 22.70
N PRO A 186 7.85 -6.71 23.19
CA PRO A 186 6.77 -7.38 22.45
C PRO A 186 5.58 -6.48 22.08
N ALA A 187 5.17 -5.57 22.97
CA ALA A 187 4.05 -4.66 22.73
C ALA A 187 4.40 -3.59 21.68
N GLU A 188 5.57 -2.98 21.83
CA GLU A 188 6.09 -2.00 20.87
C GLU A 188 6.30 -2.63 19.49
N PHE A 189 6.86 -3.85 19.43
CA PHE A 189 7.06 -4.55 18.17
C PHE A 189 5.72 -4.83 17.48
N LYS A 190 4.71 -5.29 18.22
CA LYS A 190 3.36 -5.50 17.69
C LYS A 190 2.77 -4.21 17.11
N ASP A 191 2.99 -3.08 17.77
CA ASP A 191 2.60 -1.78 17.24
C ASP A 191 3.34 -1.44 15.94
N ILE A 192 4.67 -1.56 15.91
CA ILE A 192 5.47 -1.32 14.70
C ILE A 192 4.95 -2.17 13.53
N LEU A 193 4.65 -3.46 13.75
CA LEU A 193 4.07 -4.32 12.72
C LEU A 193 2.73 -3.79 12.23
N ARG A 194 1.82 -3.44 13.14
CA ARG A 194 0.50 -2.87 12.80
C ARG A 194 0.61 -1.59 11.96
N PHE A 195 1.61 -0.75 12.24
CA PHE A 195 1.75 0.51 11.51
C PHE A 195 2.50 0.39 10.18
N ILE A 196 3.32 -0.64 10.00
CA ILE A 196 4.14 -0.82 8.78
C ILE A 196 3.52 -1.83 7.81
N ILE A 197 2.94 -2.94 8.29
CA ILE A 197 2.63 -4.12 7.47
C ILE A 197 1.30 -4.86 7.81
N ASP A 198 0.37 -4.26 8.56
CA ASP A 198 -0.64 -5.00 9.35
C ASP A 198 -1.32 -6.20 8.66
N THR A 199 -1.36 -7.33 9.36
CA THR A 199 -1.75 -8.65 8.81
C THR A 199 -3.20 -9.03 9.13
N GLY A 200 -4.05 -8.04 9.42
CA GLY A 200 -5.46 -8.20 9.80
C GLY A 200 -6.48 -7.77 8.74
N GLU A 201 -6.17 -6.76 7.92
CA GLU A 201 -7.03 -6.29 6.83
C GLU A 201 -6.36 -6.55 5.48
N ARG A 202 -7.13 -7.14 4.55
CA ARG A 202 -6.63 -7.41 3.20
C ARG A 202 -7.69 -7.16 2.14
N GLU A 203 -7.29 -6.52 1.04
CA GLU A 203 -8.15 -6.27 -0.12
C GLU A 203 -7.76 -7.22 -1.26
N MET A 204 -8.71 -7.97 -1.80
CA MET A 204 -8.44 -8.80 -2.98
C MET A 204 -8.23 -7.91 -4.19
N LEU A 205 -7.05 -7.97 -4.81
CA LEU A 205 -6.74 -7.17 -5.98
C LEU A 205 -7.11 -7.89 -7.28
N TRP A 206 -6.67 -9.15 -7.45
CA TRP A 206 -7.06 -9.97 -8.60
C TRP A 206 -6.90 -11.46 -8.36
N TYR A 207 -7.60 -12.22 -9.20
CA TYR A 207 -7.45 -13.64 -9.37
C TYR A 207 -6.36 -13.97 -10.42
N LYS A 208 -5.64 -15.05 -10.19
CA LYS A 208 -4.53 -15.53 -11.01
C LYS A 208 -4.76 -16.99 -11.38
N GLY A 209 -4.68 -17.32 -12.67
CA GLY A 209 -4.79 -18.69 -13.18
C GLY A 209 -5.98 -18.90 -14.13
N SER A 210 -6.25 -20.15 -14.49
CA SER A 210 -7.40 -20.56 -15.31
C SER A 210 -8.13 -21.71 -14.62
N ARG A 211 -9.39 -22.00 -14.99
CA ARG A 211 -10.15 -23.14 -14.44
C ARG A 211 -9.46 -24.52 -14.59
N ARG A 212 -8.37 -24.62 -15.38
CA ARG A 212 -7.66 -25.88 -15.67
C ARG A 212 -6.26 -25.99 -15.04
N HIS A 213 -5.71 -24.92 -14.44
CA HIS A 213 -4.34 -24.89 -13.89
C HIS A 213 -4.26 -24.09 -12.59
N THR A 214 -3.07 -24.06 -11.96
CA THR A 214 -2.77 -23.40 -10.68
C THR A 214 -3.55 -22.10 -10.48
N THR A 215 -4.38 -22.09 -9.44
CA THR A 215 -5.30 -20.99 -9.10
C THR A 215 -4.74 -20.21 -7.92
N GLY A 216 -4.81 -18.89 -7.94
CA GLY A 216 -4.28 -18.07 -6.86
C GLY A 216 -4.96 -16.72 -6.72
N TYR A 217 -4.83 -16.12 -5.56
CA TYR A 217 -5.36 -14.79 -5.26
C TYR A 217 -4.22 -13.89 -4.80
N VAL A 218 -4.26 -12.64 -5.24
CA VAL A 218 -3.36 -11.59 -4.77
C VAL A 218 -4.15 -10.61 -3.93
N TYR A 219 -3.68 -10.37 -2.71
CA TYR A 219 -4.26 -9.45 -1.76
C TYR A 219 -3.28 -8.31 -1.46
N LEU A 220 -3.81 -7.10 -1.31
CA LEU A 220 -3.11 -6.01 -0.68
C LEU A 220 -3.23 -6.16 0.83
N VAL A 221 -2.10 -6.13 1.53
CA VAL A 221 -2.06 -6.19 2.99
C VAL A 221 -1.96 -4.76 3.50
N HIS A 222 -3.01 -4.28 4.14
CA HIS A 222 -3.09 -2.89 4.57
C HIS A 222 -2.42 -2.68 5.92
N SER A 223 -1.55 -1.68 6.01
CA SER A 223 -1.07 -1.17 7.29
C SER A 223 -1.90 0.01 7.76
N LYS A 224 -1.87 0.30 9.06
CA LYS A 224 -2.71 1.36 9.65
C LYS A 224 -2.54 2.76 9.01
N TYR A 225 -1.37 3.06 8.46
CA TYR A 225 -1.13 4.32 7.74
C TYR A 225 -1.06 4.16 6.23
N HIS A 226 -1.50 3.02 5.70
CA HIS A 226 -1.50 2.72 4.29
C HIS A 226 -0.12 2.93 3.64
N LEU A 227 0.95 2.53 4.34
CA LEU A 227 2.27 2.40 3.71
C LEU A 227 2.27 1.22 2.76
N ASP A 228 1.48 0.18 3.11
CA ASP A 228 1.15 -0.99 2.31
C ASP A 228 2.35 -1.56 1.52
N PRO A 229 3.47 -1.90 2.18
CA PRO A 229 4.67 -2.37 1.51
C PRO A 229 4.57 -3.84 1.09
N LEU A 230 3.46 -4.53 1.38
CA LEU A 230 3.29 -5.97 1.18
C LEU A 230 2.11 -6.32 0.28
N LEU A 231 2.32 -7.32 -0.56
CA LEU A 231 1.29 -8.11 -1.21
C LEU A 231 1.32 -9.53 -0.64
N GLU A 232 0.15 -10.10 -0.42
CA GLU A 232 -0.04 -11.51 -0.08
C GLU A 232 -0.51 -12.26 -1.33
N GLU A 233 0.29 -13.22 -1.79
CA GLU A 233 -0.07 -14.12 -2.89
C GLU A 233 -0.33 -15.53 -2.35
N THR A 234 -1.49 -16.07 -2.71
CA THR A 234 -1.86 -17.46 -2.44
C THR A 234 -1.89 -18.24 -3.75
N PHE A 235 -1.37 -19.46 -3.76
CA PHE A 235 -1.36 -20.34 -4.92
C PHE A 235 -1.81 -21.73 -4.52
N ARG A 236 -2.67 -22.33 -5.33
CA ARG A 236 -3.03 -23.74 -5.25
C ARG A 236 -2.65 -24.41 -6.56
N GLY A 237 -1.69 -25.32 -6.52
CA GLY A 237 -1.25 -26.11 -7.67
C GLY A 237 -1.68 -27.58 -7.54
N TYR A 238 -1.74 -28.26 -8.69
CA TYR A 238 -2.08 -29.68 -8.77
C TYR A 238 -0.91 -30.42 -9.42
N TYR A 239 -0.39 -31.45 -8.75
CA TYR A 239 0.59 -32.39 -9.32
C TYR A 239 0.08 -33.82 -9.14
N GLY A 240 -0.50 -34.39 -10.20
CA GLY A 240 -1.22 -35.67 -10.10
C GLY A 240 -2.45 -35.54 -9.18
N THR A 241 -2.52 -36.35 -8.13
CA THR A 241 -3.56 -36.28 -7.09
C THR A 241 -3.21 -35.33 -5.93
N HIS A 242 -1.99 -34.81 -5.88
CA HIS A 242 -1.53 -33.98 -4.78
C HIS A 242 -1.85 -32.50 -5.04
N VAL A 243 -2.49 -31.88 -4.06
CA VAL A 243 -2.74 -30.43 -4.01
C VAL A 243 -1.66 -29.83 -3.12
N TYR A 244 -0.91 -28.86 -3.64
CA TYR A 244 0.00 -28.06 -2.83
C TYR A 244 -0.47 -26.62 -2.81
N GLU A 245 -0.35 -25.99 -1.64
CA GLU A 245 -0.69 -24.60 -1.44
C GLU A 245 0.57 -23.82 -1.05
N ASN A 246 0.92 -22.83 -1.88
CA ASN A 246 2.04 -21.94 -1.61
C ASN A 246 1.53 -20.59 -1.17
N TYR A 247 2.28 -20.00 -0.27
CA TYR A 247 2.03 -18.69 0.28
C TYR A 247 3.26 -17.81 0.02
N GLU A 248 3.08 -16.59 -0.48
CA GLU A 248 4.18 -15.68 -0.73
C GLU A 248 3.82 -14.24 -0.32
N TYR A 249 4.61 -13.64 0.57
CA TYR A 249 4.59 -12.20 0.77
C TYR A 249 5.58 -11.53 -0.20
N ARG A 250 5.14 -10.55 -0.98
CA ARG A 250 6.01 -9.77 -1.86
C ARG A 250 6.12 -8.34 -1.42
N ILE A 251 7.32 -7.78 -1.55
CA ILE A 251 7.55 -6.36 -1.31
C ILE A 251 7.09 -5.56 -2.53
N ARG A 252 6.25 -4.54 -2.32
CA ARG A 252 5.86 -3.54 -3.34
C ARG A 252 6.50 -2.17 -3.04
N HIS A 253 6.59 -1.33 -4.06
CA HIS A 253 7.20 0.01 -4.00
C HIS A 253 8.60 0.03 -3.38
N LYS A 254 9.39 -1.01 -3.62
CA LYS A 254 10.64 -1.28 -2.94
C LYS A 254 11.66 -0.15 -3.16
N GLU A 255 11.89 0.28 -4.40
CA GLU A 255 12.89 1.31 -4.69
C GLU A 255 12.41 2.70 -4.23
N THR A 256 11.12 2.99 -4.34
CA THR A 256 10.52 4.23 -3.83
C THR A 256 10.53 4.28 -2.31
N LEU A 257 10.30 3.16 -1.61
CA LEU A 257 10.44 3.07 -0.16
C LEU A 257 11.89 3.25 0.28
N LYS A 258 12.86 2.68 -0.44
CA LYS A 258 14.30 2.95 -0.17
C LYS A 258 14.60 4.43 -0.30
N LYS A 259 14.18 5.06 -1.39
CA LYS A 259 14.33 6.50 -1.61
C LYS A 259 13.64 7.32 -0.51
N ALA A 260 12.41 6.96 -0.15
CA ALA A 260 11.68 7.61 0.93
C ALA A 260 12.41 7.50 2.28
N LEU A 261 13.02 6.35 2.58
CA LEU A 261 13.80 6.14 3.80
C LEU A 261 15.06 6.99 3.84
N GLU A 262 15.81 7.07 2.74
CA GLU A 262 17.01 7.91 2.65
C GLU A 262 16.67 9.38 2.90
N GLU A 263 15.61 9.87 2.25
CA GLU A 263 15.17 11.26 2.35
C GLU A 263 14.43 11.61 3.65
N ALA A 264 13.84 10.62 4.34
CA ALA A 264 13.24 10.80 5.66
C ALA A 264 14.23 10.65 6.82
N SER A 265 15.40 10.04 6.55
CA SER A 265 16.47 9.84 7.54
C SER A 265 17.49 10.98 7.57
N SER A 266 17.49 11.82 6.53
CA SER A 266 18.30 13.03 6.41
C SER A 266 17.70 14.15 7.24
#